data_AF-I0BLF6-F1
#
_entry.id   AF-I0BLF6-F1
#
_cell.length_a   1.000
_cell.length_b   1.000
_cell.length_c   1.000
_cell.angle_alpha   90.00
_cell.angle_beta   90.00
_cell.angle_gamma   90.00
#
_symmetry.space_group_name_H-M   'P 1'
#
loop_
_entity.id
_entity.type
_entity.pdbx_description
1 polymer ?
#
loop_
_entity_poly.entity_id
_entity_poly.type
_entity_poly.pdbx_seq_one_letter_code
_entity_poly.pdbx_strand_id
1 'polypeptide(L)'
;MKANPAYFHYMTGREQDHRMSSEGLKRSTKVLFAWMVILVGMILTYDRSASAREAQPIGVYVDDEPVSFSVDPLLEDGTTLVQLRPLVEALGVELVWNAQDRTIRGTADGQSFLLTVDSGKAQVNGQEVTLEKAPRIVDGNTLIPLRFVSEATGAVVGWQGEKRTIFVYSGAFLEELGIDRETALALLNSLIGGDLAAGNPAEDPAEAPAKDPAGGSVPADSAGEAAPPAGSPSGLYAGWTVDVTGYCGGLCWRYYYFMPDGKVYIREPENGLDAVACTPEDCVTYEIANQEIRLGNGDKYPYEVKSESELKINNLTYRKIPVSDGVKLEGEYRSFSYAGNGSGGGVASESLFTFRKDGTFSGSGWAGAFTDGSDTGGDGSGSSTVVSSEREAAAGTYAIQGNTIELVYSDGTKVRKLFFLPEHPGTEMLHIGGLDFTTDEE
;
A
#
# COMPACT_ATOMS: atom_id res chain seq x y z
N MET A 1 -21.90 -80.82 6.10
CA MET A 1 -23.04 -80.63 5.17
C MET A 1 -22.45 -80.13 3.86
N LYS A 2 -22.20 -81.06 2.93
CA LYS A 2 -22.95 -81.31 1.69
C LYS A 2 -22.76 -80.21 0.63
N ALA A 3 -21.99 -80.58 -0.38
CA ALA A 3 -21.93 -79.97 -1.70
C ALA A 3 -23.15 -80.35 -2.57
N ASN A 4 -23.20 -79.75 -3.76
CA ASN A 4 -23.77 -80.24 -5.04
C ASN A 4 -25.16 -79.66 -5.47
N PRO A 5 -25.58 -79.73 -6.76
CA PRO A 5 -25.15 -78.90 -7.92
C PRO A 5 -26.30 -78.60 -8.94
N ALA A 6 -25.93 -78.24 -10.19
CA ALA A 6 -26.68 -78.35 -11.46
C ALA A 6 -27.64 -77.18 -11.77
N TYR A 7 -27.68 -76.62 -12.99
CA TYR A 7 -27.93 -77.32 -14.26
C TYR A 7 -27.31 -76.66 -15.50
N PHE A 8 -26.79 -77.53 -16.37
CA PHE A 8 -26.53 -77.39 -17.81
C PHE A 8 -27.76 -76.93 -18.62
N HIS A 9 -27.60 -76.14 -19.70
CA HIS A 9 -27.76 -76.58 -21.10
C HIS A 9 -27.57 -75.47 -22.18
N TYR A 10 -26.65 -75.76 -23.11
CA TYR A 10 -26.67 -75.64 -24.59
C TYR A 10 -27.32 -74.47 -25.37
N MET A 11 -26.45 -73.87 -26.20
CA MET A 11 -26.56 -73.53 -27.65
C MET A 11 -27.85 -72.90 -28.22
N THR A 12 -27.70 -71.76 -28.91
CA THR A 12 -27.69 -71.62 -30.39
C THR A 12 -27.94 -70.17 -30.79
N GLY A 13 -27.25 -69.70 -31.83
CA GLY A 13 -27.33 -68.32 -32.30
C GLY A 13 -28.61 -67.98 -33.07
N ARG A 14 -28.83 -66.68 -33.24
CA ARG A 14 -29.43 -66.10 -34.45
C ARG A 14 -29.09 -64.61 -34.51
N GLU A 15 -28.30 -64.25 -35.51
CA GLU A 15 -28.25 -62.89 -36.04
C GLU A 15 -29.67 -62.46 -36.41
N GLN A 16 -30.06 -61.26 -35.97
CA GLN A 16 -31.13 -60.52 -36.62
C GLN A 16 -30.65 -59.09 -36.90
N ASP A 17 -30.43 -58.87 -38.20
CA ASP A 17 -30.33 -57.56 -38.84
C ASP A 17 -31.47 -56.64 -38.39
N HIS A 18 -31.14 -55.55 -37.71
CA HIS A 18 -32.02 -54.41 -37.58
C HIS A 18 -31.53 -53.27 -38.48
N ARG A 19 -32.05 -53.24 -39.71
CA ARG A 19 -32.12 -52.04 -40.55
C ARG A 19 -32.92 -50.97 -39.80
N MET A 20 -32.22 -49.96 -39.30
CA MET A 20 -32.83 -48.78 -38.69
C MET A 20 -33.39 -47.86 -39.79
N SER A 21 -34.71 -47.64 -39.76
CA SER A 21 -35.45 -46.78 -40.69
C SER A 21 -35.04 -45.30 -40.55
N SER A 22 -34.83 -44.63 -41.69
CA SER A 22 -34.38 -43.24 -41.83
C SER A 22 -35.35 -42.17 -41.32
N GLU A 23 -36.56 -42.56 -40.88
CA GLU A 23 -37.56 -41.63 -40.34
C GLU A 23 -37.39 -41.31 -38.85
N GLY A 24 -36.74 -42.18 -38.06
CA GLY A 24 -36.48 -41.93 -36.63
C GLY A 24 -35.45 -40.81 -36.37
N LEU A 25 -34.53 -40.61 -37.32
CA LEU A 25 -33.42 -39.66 -37.18
C LEU A 25 -33.87 -38.19 -37.32
N LYS A 26 -34.97 -37.93 -38.03
CA LYS A 26 -35.51 -36.56 -38.27
C LYS A 26 -36.40 -36.04 -37.13
N ARG A 27 -37.00 -36.93 -36.33
CA ARG A 27 -37.83 -36.56 -35.18
C ARG A 27 -37.00 -36.39 -33.90
N SER A 28 -35.95 -37.19 -33.75
CA SER A 28 -34.99 -37.10 -32.63
C SER A 28 -34.19 -35.79 -32.65
N THR A 29 -33.75 -35.32 -33.83
CA THR A 29 -32.98 -34.09 -33.98
C THR A 29 -33.75 -32.82 -33.61
N LYS A 30 -35.06 -32.76 -33.86
CA LYS A 30 -35.88 -31.58 -33.50
C LYS A 30 -36.16 -31.46 -32.01
N VAL A 31 -36.30 -32.59 -31.31
CA VAL A 31 -36.52 -32.61 -29.85
C VAL A 31 -35.21 -32.32 -29.12
N LEU A 32 -34.08 -32.88 -29.58
CA LEU A 32 -32.76 -32.56 -29.04
C LEU A 32 -32.38 -31.07 -29.25
N PHE A 33 -32.75 -30.47 -30.39
CA PHE A 33 -32.55 -29.03 -30.62
C PHE A 33 -33.42 -28.16 -29.69
N ALA A 34 -34.68 -28.54 -29.43
CA ALA A 34 -35.57 -27.81 -28.53
C ALA A 34 -35.10 -27.86 -27.07
N TRP A 35 -34.57 -29.00 -26.62
CA TRP A 35 -33.97 -29.13 -25.28
C TRP A 35 -32.61 -28.42 -25.18
N MET A 36 -31.82 -28.39 -26.25
CA MET A 36 -30.56 -27.63 -26.30
C MET A 36 -30.79 -26.12 -26.22
N VAL A 37 -31.86 -25.60 -26.85
CA VAL A 37 -32.22 -24.17 -26.79
C VAL A 37 -32.73 -23.78 -25.39
N ILE A 38 -33.43 -24.66 -24.68
CA ILE A 38 -33.87 -24.42 -23.29
C ILE A 38 -32.69 -24.54 -22.30
N LEU A 39 -31.75 -25.47 -22.52
CA LEU A 39 -30.54 -25.58 -21.70
C LEU A 39 -29.60 -24.39 -21.90
N VAL A 40 -29.46 -23.90 -23.14
CA VAL A 40 -28.67 -22.70 -23.45
C VAL A 40 -29.38 -21.44 -22.94
N GLY A 41 -30.72 -21.39 -22.96
CA GLY A 41 -31.51 -20.29 -22.38
C GLY A 41 -31.43 -20.18 -20.85
N MET A 42 -31.37 -21.30 -20.12
CA MET A 42 -31.18 -21.32 -18.66
C MET A 42 -29.74 -21.03 -18.21
N ILE A 43 -28.75 -21.14 -19.10
CA ILE A 43 -27.35 -20.80 -18.81
C ILE A 43 -27.06 -19.30 -19.07
N LEU A 44 -27.96 -18.56 -19.74
CA LEU A 44 -27.77 -17.15 -20.09
C LEU A 44 -28.40 -16.14 -19.12
N THR A 45 -28.98 -16.58 -18.00
CA THR A 45 -29.46 -15.68 -16.92
C THR A 45 -28.78 -15.93 -15.58
N TYR A 46 -27.52 -16.37 -15.59
CA TYR A 46 -26.68 -16.14 -14.42
C TYR A 46 -26.33 -14.66 -14.41
N ASP A 47 -27.12 -13.88 -13.68
CA ASP A 47 -26.70 -12.56 -13.23
C ASP A 47 -25.29 -12.70 -12.66
N ARG A 48 -24.30 -12.22 -13.42
CA ARG A 48 -22.98 -11.96 -12.88
C ARG A 48 -23.14 -10.78 -11.94
N SER A 49 -23.50 -11.07 -10.70
CA SER A 49 -23.21 -10.15 -9.62
C SER A 49 -21.69 -9.98 -9.62
N ALA A 50 -21.21 -8.91 -10.24
CA ALA A 50 -19.88 -8.40 -10.00
C ALA A 50 -19.83 -8.11 -8.50
N SER A 51 -19.13 -8.95 -7.75
CA SER A 51 -18.83 -8.64 -6.36
C SER A 51 -17.90 -7.44 -6.42
N ALA A 52 -18.43 -6.24 -6.18
CA ALA A 52 -17.60 -5.10 -5.84
C ALA A 52 -16.74 -5.55 -4.65
N ARG A 53 -15.42 -5.54 -4.86
CA ARG A 53 -14.47 -5.88 -3.81
C ARG A 53 -14.55 -4.73 -2.81
N GLU A 54 -15.15 -4.97 -1.66
CA GLU A 54 -15.26 -3.97 -0.61
C GLU A 54 -13.83 -3.58 -0.22
N ALA A 55 -13.48 -2.31 -0.43
CA ALA A 55 -12.16 -1.80 -0.09
C ALA A 55 -11.90 -2.05 1.41
N GLN A 56 -10.66 -2.44 1.76
CA GLN A 56 -10.29 -2.60 3.17
C GLN A 56 -10.64 -1.31 3.95
N PRO A 57 -11.28 -1.43 5.12
CA PRO A 57 -11.71 -0.28 5.90
C PRO A 57 -10.48 0.54 6.30
N ILE A 58 -10.62 1.86 6.24
CA ILE A 58 -9.56 2.79 6.59
C ILE A 58 -9.46 2.87 8.11
N GLY A 59 -8.28 2.56 8.66
CA GLY A 59 -8.00 2.72 10.08
C GLY A 59 -7.81 4.19 10.44
N VAL A 60 -8.23 4.61 11.63
CA VAL A 60 -8.00 5.98 12.13
C VAL A 60 -7.55 5.94 13.57
N TYR A 61 -6.47 6.65 13.86
CA TYR A 61 -5.90 6.82 15.19
C TYR A 61 -5.89 8.30 15.54
N VAL A 62 -6.38 8.64 16.72
CA VAL A 62 -6.31 9.99 17.30
C VAL A 62 -5.42 9.89 18.53
N ASP A 63 -4.31 10.62 18.56
CA ASP A 63 -3.34 10.60 19.66
C ASP A 63 -2.93 9.15 20.02
N ASP A 64 -2.63 8.37 18.97
CA ASP A 64 -2.29 6.93 18.98
C ASP A 64 -3.40 5.95 19.45
N GLU A 65 -4.59 6.45 19.77
CA GLU A 65 -5.74 5.64 20.15
C GLU A 65 -6.67 5.36 18.94
N PRO A 66 -7.08 4.11 18.69
CA PRO A 66 -7.93 3.77 17.56
C PRO A 66 -9.36 4.32 17.73
N VAL A 67 -9.90 4.94 16.69
CA VAL A 67 -11.28 5.44 16.67
C VAL A 67 -12.17 4.50 15.87
N SER A 68 -13.28 4.07 16.48
CA SER A 68 -14.29 3.22 15.83
C SER A 68 -15.37 4.06 15.17
N PHE A 69 -15.75 3.68 13.95
CA PHE A 69 -16.82 4.32 13.19
C PHE A 69 -17.96 3.35 12.92
N SER A 70 -19.17 3.89 12.85
CA SER A 70 -20.34 3.13 12.39
C SER A 70 -20.50 3.15 10.87
N VAL A 71 -19.80 4.08 10.22
CA VAL A 71 -19.65 4.17 8.76
C VAL A 71 -18.16 4.35 8.49
N ASP A 72 -17.55 3.38 7.82
CA ASP A 72 -16.12 3.40 7.54
C ASP A 72 -15.72 4.65 6.74
N PRO A 73 -14.49 5.15 6.91
CA PRO A 73 -14.01 6.25 6.08
C PRO A 73 -14.00 5.84 4.61
N LEU A 74 -14.36 6.78 3.74
CA LEU A 74 -14.53 6.55 2.31
C LEU A 74 -13.48 7.34 1.54
N LEU A 75 -12.83 6.74 0.57
CA LEU A 75 -11.98 7.46 -0.39
C LEU A 75 -12.80 7.69 -1.67
N GLU A 76 -13.02 8.95 -2.04
CA GLU A 76 -13.80 9.32 -3.22
C GLU A 76 -13.12 10.43 -4.01
N ASP A 77 -12.80 10.16 -5.28
CA ASP A 77 -12.15 11.10 -6.20
C ASP A 77 -10.91 11.77 -5.56
N GLY A 78 -10.07 10.97 -4.89
CA GLY A 78 -8.90 11.45 -4.17
C GLY A 78 -9.19 12.13 -2.82
N THR A 79 -10.45 12.29 -2.40
CA THR A 79 -10.78 12.88 -1.09
C THR A 79 -11.22 11.82 -0.08
N THR A 80 -10.54 11.76 1.06
CA THR A 80 -10.96 10.89 2.17
C THR A 80 -12.05 11.56 3.00
N LEU A 81 -13.20 10.92 3.10
CA LEU A 81 -14.35 11.32 3.91
C LEU A 81 -14.40 10.50 5.19
N VAL A 82 -14.47 11.15 6.34
CA VAL A 82 -14.49 10.49 7.66
C VAL A 82 -15.72 10.93 8.45
N GLN A 83 -16.24 10.04 9.30
CA GLN A 83 -17.40 10.33 10.15
C GLN A 83 -17.03 11.44 11.14
N LEU A 84 -17.74 12.55 11.07
CA LEU A 84 -17.43 13.77 11.82
C LEU A 84 -17.37 13.51 13.32
N ARG A 85 -18.44 12.94 13.88
CA ARG A 85 -18.67 12.93 15.33
C ARG A 85 -17.60 12.17 16.12
N PRO A 86 -17.34 10.87 15.87
CA PRO A 86 -16.36 10.14 16.68
C PRO A 86 -14.95 10.73 16.55
N LEU A 87 -14.61 11.26 15.37
CA LEU A 87 -13.31 11.84 15.11
C LEU A 87 -13.09 13.15 15.89
N VAL A 88 -14.03 14.09 15.81
CA VAL A 88 -13.85 15.40 16.46
C VAL A 88 -14.14 15.36 17.96
N GLU A 89 -15.01 14.45 18.43
CA GLU A 89 -15.17 14.20 19.87
C GLU A 89 -13.89 13.64 20.50
N ALA A 90 -13.18 12.75 19.80
CA ALA A 90 -11.86 12.27 20.23
C ALA A 90 -10.81 13.38 20.33
N LEU A 91 -10.99 14.47 19.56
CA LEU A 91 -10.17 15.69 19.62
C LEU A 91 -10.68 16.72 20.64
N GLY A 92 -11.66 16.38 21.47
CA GLY A 92 -12.23 17.27 22.48
C GLY A 92 -13.17 18.35 21.93
N VAL A 93 -13.70 18.20 20.71
CA VAL A 93 -14.65 19.14 20.11
C VAL A 93 -16.08 18.84 20.55
N GLU A 94 -16.77 19.86 21.06
CA GLU A 94 -18.22 19.78 21.32
C GLU A 94 -19.02 20.07 20.05
N LEU A 95 -20.04 19.25 19.78
CA LEU A 95 -20.90 19.37 18.60
C LEU A 95 -22.34 19.77 18.93
N VAL A 96 -22.86 20.74 18.17
CA VAL A 96 -24.28 21.12 18.19
C VAL A 96 -24.86 20.98 16.79
N TRP A 97 -25.89 20.13 16.65
CA TRP A 97 -26.64 19.96 15.41
C TRP A 97 -27.92 20.80 15.44
N ASN A 98 -28.15 21.58 14.38
CA ASN A 98 -29.40 22.24 14.10
C ASN A 98 -30.08 21.60 12.88
N ALA A 99 -31.18 20.88 13.15
CA ALA A 99 -31.91 20.16 12.13
C ALA A 99 -32.68 21.05 11.15
N GLN A 100 -33.11 22.24 11.57
CA GLN A 100 -33.87 23.17 10.70
C GLN A 100 -32.97 23.72 9.60
N ASP A 101 -31.76 24.14 9.98
CA ASP A 101 -30.81 24.75 9.08
C ASP A 101 -29.84 23.73 8.45
N ARG A 102 -29.92 22.47 8.89
CA ARG A 102 -28.98 21.39 8.54
C ARG A 102 -27.53 21.77 8.78
N THR A 103 -27.28 22.45 9.89
CA THR A 103 -25.97 22.96 10.27
C THR A 103 -25.39 22.25 11.48
N ILE A 104 -24.08 21.99 11.44
CA ILE A 104 -23.29 21.43 12.54
C ILE A 104 -22.31 22.50 12.99
N ARG A 105 -22.39 22.88 14.27
CA ARG A 105 -21.42 23.76 14.90
C ARG A 105 -20.50 22.92 15.77
N GLY A 106 -19.19 23.04 15.55
CA GLY A 106 -18.15 22.50 16.43
C GLY A 106 -17.49 23.60 17.25
N THR A 107 -17.12 23.31 18.49
CA THR A 107 -16.39 24.25 19.35
C THR A 107 -15.38 23.49 20.20
N ALA A 108 -14.15 24.00 20.24
CA ALA A 108 -13.04 23.55 21.09
C ALA A 108 -12.28 24.79 21.62
N ASP A 109 -11.26 24.59 22.45
CA ASP A 109 -10.52 25.69 23.08
C ASP A 109 -9.92 26.66 22.05
N GLY A 110 -10.58 27.82 21.88
CA GLY A 110 -10.17 28.88 20.97
C GLY A 110 -10.51 28.64 19.49
N GLN A 111 -11.17 27.54 19.15
CA GLN A 111 -11.53 27.19 17.77
C GLN A 111 -13.02 26.88 17.61
N SER A 112 -13.58 27.24 16.46
CA SER A 112 -14.95 26.89 16.12
C SER A 112 -15.12 26.68 14.63
N PHE A 113 -16.08 25.85 14.27
CA PHE A 113 -16.48 25.71 12.88
C PHE A 113 -17.99 25.62 12.72
N LEU A 114 -18.46 25.96 11.53
CA LEU A 114 -19.84 25.80 11.09
C LEU A 114 -19.86 25.09 9.74
N LEU A 115 -20.42 23.89 9.73
CA LEU A 115 -20.66 23.09 8.55
C LEU A 115 -22.13 23.13 8.19
N THR A 116 -22.44 23.13 6.89
CA THR A 116 -23.80 22.90 6.39
C THR A 116 -23.77 21.66 5.52
N VAL A 117 -24.68 20.72 5.78
CA VAL A 117 -24.76 19.49 4.97
C VAL A 117 -25.11 19.85 3.52
N ASP A 118 -24.49 19.16 2.57
CA ASP A 118 -24.56 19.34 1.11
C ASP A 118 -24.02 20.70 0.59
N SER A 119 -23.34 21.48 1.44
CA SER A 119 -22.66 22.71 1.05
C SER A 119 -21.17 22.48 0.83
N GLY A 120 -20.63 22.92 -0.31
CA GLY A 120 -19.18 22.98 -0.55
C GLY A 120 -18.46 24.10 0.20
N LYS A 121 -19.15 24.80 1.11
CA LYS A 121 -18.63 25.90 1.93
C LYS A 121 -18.85 25.61 3.41
N ALA A 122 -17.86 25.97 4.22
CA ALA A 122 -17.91 25.93 5.67
C ALA A 122 -17.35 27.23 6.26
N GLN A 123 -17.46 27.39 7.58
CA GLN A 123 -16.73 28.44 8.29
C GLN A 123 -15.80 27.82 9.31
N VAL A 124 -14.56 28.32 9.39
CA VAL A 124 -13.60 28.02 10.44
C VAL A 124 -13.22 29.34 11.10
N ASN A 125 -13.42 29.46 12.41
CA ASN A 125 -13.18 30.67 13.18
C ASN A 125 -13.85 31.93 12.59
N GLY A 126 -15.05 31.75 12.01
CA GLY A 126 -15.83 32.81 11.36
C GLY A 126 -15.35 33.19 9.95
N GLN A 127 -14.29 32.57 9.43
CA GLN A 127 -13.84 32.74 8.05
C GLN A 127 -14.41 31.64 7.15
N GLU A 128 -14.89 32.02 5.97
CA GLU A 128 -15.40 31.06 4.99
C GLU A 128 -14.24 30.26 4.36
N VAL A 129 -14.40 28.93 4.33
CA VAL A 129 -13.48 28.00 3.66
C VAL A 129 -14.24 27.17 2.62
N THR A 130 -13.57 26.82 1.52
CA THR A 130 -14.12 25.95 0.47
C THR A 130 -13.71 24.52 0.74
N LEU A 131 -14.66 23.60 0.68
CA LEU A 131 -14.44 22.18 0.89
C LEU A 131 -14.21 21.45 -0.42
N GLU A 132 -13.30 20.48 -0.44
CA GLU A 132 -13.04 19.63 -1.61
C GLU A 132 -14.26 18.75 -1.94
N LYS A 133 -14.96 18.28 -0.91
CA LYS A 133 -16.24 17.58 -1.01
C LYS A 133 -17.22 18.15 0.01
N ALA A 134 -18.47 18.30 -0.39
CA ALA A 134 -19.52 18.74 0.52
C ALA A 134 -19.77 17.69 1.61
N PRO A 135 -20.04 18.08 2.87
CA PRO A 135 -20.43 17.17 3.93
C PRO A 135 -21.73 16.49 3.54
N ARG A 136 -21.85 15.19 3.79
CA ARG A 136 -23.06 14.44 3.44
C ARG A 136 -23.46 13.49 4.54
N ILE A 137 -24.72 13.07 4.53
CA ILE A 137 -25.23 12.08 5.49
C ILE A 137 -25.27 10.72 4.80
N VAL A 138 -24.55 9.75 5.37
CA VAL A 138 -24.59 8.33 4.99
C VAL A 138 -24.98 7.53 6.23
N ASP A 139 -26.03 6.72 6.12
CA ASP A 139 -26.56 5.90 7.21
C ASP A 139 -26.79 6.65 8.53
N GLY A 140 -27.28 7.89 8.43
CA GLY A 140 -27.54 8.77 9.58
C GLY A 140 -26.30 9.47 10.15
N ASN A 141 -25.13 9.28 9.55
CA ASN A 141 -23.87 9.81 10.00
C ASN A 141 -23.34 10.87 9.03
N THR A 142 -22.86 12.01 9.56
CA THR A 142 -22.26 13.03 8.70
C THR A 142 -20.81 12.69 8.42
N LEU A 143 -20.47 12.58 7.13
CA LEU A 143 -19.12 12.42 6.63
C LEU A 143 -18.58 13.77 6.14
N ILE A 144 -17.31 14.04 6.42
CA ILE A 144 -16.63 15.29 6.04
C ILE A 144 -15.24 15.01 5.44
N PRO A 145 -14.69 15.91 4.60
CA PRO A 145 -13.31 15.79 4.13
C PRO A 145 -12.33 15.77 5.31
N LEU A 146 -11.37 14.85 5.28
CA LEU A 146 -10.34 14.73 6.30
C LEU A 146 -9.51 16.02 6.45
N ARG A 147 -9.21 16.69 5.34
CA ARG A 147 -8.49 17.99 5.35
C ARG A 147 -9.20 19.04 6.19
N PHE A 148 -10.52 19.08 6.13
CA PHE A 148 -11.30 20.04 6.91
C PHE A 148 -11.07 19.86 8.42
N VAL A 149 -10.81 18.62 8.88
CA VAL A 149 -10.50 18.36 10.29
C VAL A 149 -9.24 19.11 10.71
N SER A 150 -8.14 18.96 9.95
CA SER A 150 -6.87 19.67 10.20
C SER A 150 -7.03 21.20 10.23
N GLU A 151 -7.86 21.74 9.32
CA GLU A 151 -8.13 23.19 9.27
C GLU A 151 -9.00 23.65 10.44
N ALA A 152 -10.03 22.88 10.80
CA ALA A 152 -11.04 23.25 11.77
C ALA A 152 -10.59 23.07 13.23
N THR A 153 -9.72 22.09 13.49
CA THR A 153 -9.22 21.74 14.83
C THR A 153 -7.75 22.09 15.04
N GLY A 154 -7.04 22.50 13.99
CA GLY A 154 -5.59 22.72 14.06
C GLY A 154 -4.77 21.45 14.30
N ALA A 155 -5.41 20.28 14.35
CA ALA A 155 -4.74 19.00 14.49
C ALA A 155 -3.82 18.73 13.31
N VAL A 156 -2.80 17.92 13.55
CA VAL A 156 -1.90 17.43 12.51
C VAL A 156 -2.44 16.10 12.03
N VAL A 157 -2.68 15.99 10.73
CA VAL A 157 -3.28 14.80 10.13
C VAL A 157 -2.30 14.23 9.12
N GLY A 158 -2.05 12.92 9.17
CA GLY A 158 -1.30 12.21 8.14
C GLY A 158 -1.96 10.93 7.66
N TRP A 159 -1.67 10.60 6.41
CA TRP A 159 -2.25 9.46 5.70
C TRP A 159 -1.16 8.47 5.31
N GLN A 160 -1.20 7.27 5.90
CA GLN A 160 -0.35 6.16 5.53
C GLN A 160 -1.03 5.29 4.48
N GLY A 161 -0.72 5.59 3.22
CA GLY A 161 -1.32 4.93 2.06
C GLY A 161 -1.14 3.42 2.04
N GLU A 162 0.04 2.93 2.42
CA GLU A 162 0.34 1.50 2.49
C GLU A 162 -0.56 0.75 3.49
N LYS A 163 -0.70 1.29 4.71
CA LYS A 163 -1.53 0.67 5.76
C LYS A 163 -2.99 1.07 5.72
N ARG A 164 -3.39 1.95 4.79
CA ARG A 164 -4.71 2.61 4.74
C ARG A 164 -5.10 3.20 6.10
N THR A 165 -4.16 3.89 6.74
CA THR A 165 -4.32 4.41 8.10
C THR A 165 -4.23 5.93 8.12
N ILE A 166 -5.15 6.57 8.81
CA ILE A 166 -5.10 7.99 9.15
C ILE A 166 -4.57 8.12 10.57
N PHE A 167 -3.55 8.96 10.74
CA PHE A 167 -3.08 9.43 12.04
C PHE A 167 -3.53 10.87 12.23
N VAL A 168 -4.08 11.19 13.40
CA VAL A 168 -4.49 12.53 13.78
C VAL A 168 -3.88 12.83 15.15
N TYR A 169 -3.16 13.94 15.25
CA TYR A 169 -2.53 14.39 16.48
C TYR A 169 -3.07 15.75 16.89
N SER A 170 -3.65 15.81 18.08
CA SER A 170 -4.22 17.04 18.65
C SER A 170 -3.13 18.01 19.08
N GLY A 171 -3.46 19.31 19.14
CA GLY A 171 -2.53 20.31 19.64
C GLY A 171 -2.09 20.04 21.08
N ALA A 172 -3.01 19.59 21.93
CA ALA A 172 -2.72 19.26 23.34
C ALA A 172 -1.75 18.08 23.47
N PHE A 173 -1.93 17.04 22.66
CA PHE A 173 -1.02 15.89 22.63
C PHE A 173 0.38 16.29 22.16
N LEU A 174 0.46 17.12 21.11
CA LEU A 174 1.74 17.64 20.63
C LEU A 174 2.42 18.55 21.68
N GLU A 175 1.67 19.39 22.39
CA GLU A 175 2.18 20.20 23.50
C GLU A 175 2.70 19.34 24.66
N GLU A 176 2.02 18.25 25.00
CA GLU A 176 2.48 17.29 26.01
C GLU A 176 3.80 16.63 25.61
N LEU A 177 3.96 16.34 24.32
CA LEU A 177 5.20 15.80 23.75
C LEU A 177 6.30 16.86 23.53
N GLY A 178 5.98 18.16 23.72
CA GLY A 178 6.91 19.25 23.43
C GLY A 178 7.22 19.42 21.94
N ILE A 179 6.34 18.95 21.06
CA ILE A 179 6.48 18.99 19.61
C ILE A 179 5.61 20.13 19.06
N ASP A 180 6.19 21.05 18.32
CA ASP A 180 5.39 22.07 17.64
C ASP A 180 4.70 21.52 16.37
N ARG A 181 3.67 22.21 15.89
CA ARG A 181 2.85 21.77 14.74
C ARG A 181 3.67 21.56 13.46
N GLU A 182 4.65 22.42 13.21
CA GLU A 182 5.49 22.34 12.01
C GLU A 182 6.39 21.10 12.07
N THR A 183 7.00 20.86 13.23
CA THR A 183 7.77 19.65 13.52
C THR A 183 6.91 18.40 13.40
N ALA A 184 5.70 18.39 13.96
CA ALA A 184 4.79 17.25 13.87
C ALA A 184 4.40 16.94 12.41
N LEU A 185 4.10 17.96 11.61
CA LEU A 185 3.86 17.81 10.17
C LEU A 185 5.09 17.20 9.48
N ALA A 186 6.29 17.70 9.77
CA ALA A 186 7.49 17.18 9.15
C ALA A 186 7.83 15.74 9.56
N LEU A 187 7.57 15.37 10.83
CA LEU A 187 7.71 14.00 11.34
C LEU A 187 6.74 13.05 10.62
N LEU A 188 5.47 13.42 10.48
CA LEU A 188 4.50 12.62 9.73
C LEU A 188 4.91 12.50 8.26
N ASN A 189 5.41 13.57 7.62
CA ASN A 189 5.86 13.53 6.22
C ASN A 189 7.00 12.50 6.06
N SER A 190 7.94 12.51 7.01
CA SER A 190 9.11 11.62 7.02
C SER A 190 8.75 10.16 7.38
N LEU A 191 7.82 9.94 8.31
CA LEU A 191 7.41 8.60 8.75
C LEU A 191 6.44 7.92 7.78
N ILE A 192 5.76 8.69 6.93
CA ILE A 192 4.62 8.23 6.13
C ILE A 192 4.84 8.38 4.61
N GLY A 193 5.85 9.14 4.17
CA GLY A 193 6.25 9.19 2.75
C GLY A 193 5.21 9.83 1.81
N GLY A 194 4.44 10.82 2.26
CA GLY A 194 3.40 11.47 1.47
C GLY A 194 3.09 12.90 1.91
N ASP A 195 2.73 13.74 0.92
CA ASP A 195 2.52 15.20 1.01
C ASP A 195 1.34 15.58 1.93
N LEU A 196 1.64 16.12 3.13
CA LEU A 196 0.65 16.42 4.18
C LEU A 196 -0.10 17.76 4.03
N ALA A 197 0.22 18.58 3.03
CA ALA A 197 -0.53 19.81 2.78
C ALA A 197 -1.90 19.54 2.15
N ALA A 198 -2.09 18.35 1.59
CA ALA A 198 -3.33 17.89 1.05
C ALA A 198 -3.82 16.72 1.92
N GLY A 199 -4.91 16.87 2.68
CA GLY A 199 -5.63 15.74 3.29
C GLY A 199 -6.25 14.73 2.29
N ASN A 200 -5.59 14.54 1.14
CA ASN A 200 -5.86 13.61 0.07
C ASN A 200 -4.62 12.71 -0.09
N PRO A 201 -4.79 11.43 -0.45
CA PRO A 201 -3.65 10.62 -0.88
C PRO A 201 -2.90 11.32 -2.02
N ALA A 202 -1.59 11.11 -2.12
CA ALA A 202 -0.90 11.31 -3.39
C ALA A 202 -1.65 10.53 -4.48
N GLU A 203 -1.88 11.16 -5.65
CA GLU A 203 -2.61 10.54 -6.76
C GLU A 203 -2.10 9.11 -7.00
N ASP A 204 -3.02 8.16 -6.86
CA ASP A 204 -2.80 6.80 -7.31
C ASP A 204 -2.47 6.86 -8.82
N PRO A 205 -1.36 6.26 -9.30
CA PRO A 205 -1.10 6.16 -10.73
C PRO A 205 -2.26 5.52 -11.53
N ALA A 206 -3.24 4.91 -10.86
CA ALA A 206 -4.43 4.32 -11.44
C ALA A 206 -5.51 5.30 -11.94
N GLU A 207 -5.43 6.60 -11.66
CA GLU A 207 -6.57 7.52 -11.92
C GLU A 207 -6.27 8.68 -12.88
N ALA A 208 -5.67 8.39 -14.04
CA ALA A 208 -5.78 9.26 -15.21
C ALA A 208 -7.11 8.97 -15.96
N PRO A 209 -7.82 9.99 -16.49
CA PRO A 209 -9.17 9.81 -17.00
C PRO A 209 -9.18 8.93 -18.26
N ALA A 210 -9.77 7.74 -18.12
CA ALA A 210 -10.06 6.84 -19.22
C ALA A 210 -11.03 7.51 -20.21
N LYS A 211 -10.58 7.71 -21.45
CA LYS A 211 -11.47 7.81 -22.59
C LYS A 211 -11.89 6.40 -22.98
N ASP A 212 -13.19 6.13 -22.90
CA ASP A 212 -13.85 5.05 -23.65
C ASP A 212 -13.36 5.04 -25.11
N PRO A 213 -13.14 3.87 -25.75
CA PRO A 213 -14.24 2.92 -25.92
C PRO A 213 -13.91 1.40 -25.95
N ALA A 214 -14.98 0.65 -25.69
CA ALA A 214 -15.36 -0.62 -26.32
C ALA A 214 -14.53 -1.89 -26.07
N GLY A 215 -15.02 -2.68 -25.11
CA GLY A 215 -15.64 -3.98 -25.42
C GLY A 215 -14.72 -5.13 -25.85
N GLY A 216 -14.38 -6.00 -24.90
CA GLY A 216 -13.83 -7.32 -25.18
C GLY A 216 -13.67 -8.14 -23.91
N SER A 217 -14.70 -8.89 -23.52
CA SER A 217 -14.67 -9.80 -22.38
C SER A 217 -13.88 -11.08 -22.69
N VAL A 218 -12.97 -11.48 -21.79
CA VAL A 218 -12.42 -12.85 -21.72
C VAL A 218 -12.47 -13.32 -20.24
N PRO A 219 -12.84 -14.58 -19.95
CA PRO A 219 -13.32 -15.00 -18.63
C PRO A 219 -12.20 -15.42 -17.67
N ALA A 220 -12.46 -15.22 -16.38
CA ALA A 220 -11.70 -15.80 -15.28
C ALA A 220 -11.78 -17.33 -15.33
N ASP A 221 -10.62 -17.98 -15.28
CA ASP A 221 -10.50 -19.42 -15.02
C ASP A 221 -9.44 -19.67 -13.94
N SER A 222 -9.72 -20.67 -13.13
CA SER A 222 -8.96 -21.17 -11.98
C SER A 222 -7.45 -21.24 -12.21
N ALA A 223 -6.65 -20.52 -11.42
CA ALA A 223 -5.20 -20.60 -11.48
C ALA A 223 -4.70 -21.83 -10.71
N GLY A 224 -4.46 -22.92 -11.42
CA GLY A 224 -3.21 -23.64 -11.21
C GLY A 224 -2.06 -22.67 -11.45
N GLU A 225 -1.00 -22.79 -10.65
CA GLU A 225 0.23 -21.98 -10.74
C GLU A 225 0.64 -21.79 -12.20
N ALA A 226 0.49 -20.57 -12.72
CA ALA A 226 0.86 -20.27 -14.08
C ALA A 226 2.38 -20.34 -14.16
N ALA A 227 2.93 -21.15 -15.06
CA ALA A 227 4.37 -21.15 -15.27
C ALA A 227 4.81 -19.75 -15.75
N PRO A 228 5.97 -19.25 -15.30
CA PRO A 228 6.47 -17.95 -15.73
C PRO A 228 6.69 -17.94 -17.25
N PRO A 229 6.53 -16.78 -17.92
CA PRO A 229 6.79 -16.68 -19.36
C PRO A 229 8.20 -17.21 -19.69
N ALA A 230 8.36 -17.84 -20.86
CA ALA A 230 9.64 -18.40 -21.26
C ALA A 230 10.73 -17.31 -21.34
N GLY A 231 11.87 -17.55 -20.69
CA GLY A 231 12.98 -16.57 -20.63
C GLY A 231 12.79 -15.46 -19.60
N SER A 232 11.80 -15.58 -18.70
CA SER A 232 11.58 -14.59 -17.65
C SER A 232 12.71 -14.55 -16.62
N PRO A 233 13.03 -13.36 -16.10
CA PRO A 233 13.90 -13.21 -14.95
C PRO A 233 13.27 -13.86 -13.70
N SER A 234 14.09 -14.14 -12.69
CA SER A 234 13.65 -14.80 -11.45
C SER A 234 14.30 -14.14 -10.23
N GLY A 235 13.55 -14.00 -9.14
CA GLY A 235 14.06 -13.43 -7.89
C GLY A 235 13.90 -11.91 -7.84
N LEU A 236 14.52 -11.31 -6.81
CA LEU A 236 14.39 -9.88 -6.52
C LEU A 236 15.37 -9.09 -7.38
N TYR A 237 14.86 -8.05 -8.03
CA TYR A 237 15.63 -7.04 -8.72
C TYR A 237 15.31 -5.68 -8.11
N ALA A 238 16.34 -4.90 -7.82
CA ALA A 238 16.19 -3.53 -7.32
C ALA A 238 16.97 -2.55 -8.20
N GLY A 239 16.37 -1.40 -8.46
CA GLY A 239 16.99 -0.26 -9.11
C GLY A 239 16.72 0.99 -8.28
N TRP A 240 17.51 2.03 -8.45
CA TRP A 240 17.35 3.25 -7.68
C TRP A 240 17.68 4.49 -8.50
N THR A 241 17.09 5.61 -8.10
CA THR A 241 17.46 6.95 -8.58
C THR A 241 17.87 7.82 -7.40
N VAL A 242 18.82 8.73 -7.59
CA VAL A 242 19.11 9.74 -6.58
C VAL A 242 17.93 10.68 -6.49
N ASP A 243 17.45 10.90 -5.29
CA ASP A 243 16.46 11.92 -4.99
C ASP A 243 17.14 13.19 -4.50
N VAL A 244 17.25 14.13 -5.43
CA VAL A 244 17.79 15.46 -5.16
C VAL A 244 16.75 16.40 -4.53
N THR A 245 15.50 15.95 -4.41
CA THR A 245 14.36 16.76 -3.93
C THR A 245 13.89 16.41 -2.53
N GLY A 246 14.36 15.30 -1.95
CA GLY A 246 14.01 14.87 -0.59
C GLY A 246 12.67 14.14 -0.45
N TYR A 247 12.06 13.73 -1.57
CA TYR A 247 10.84 12.91 -1.62
C TYR A 247 10.96 11.52 -0.96
N CYS A 248 12.10 10.84 -1.11
CA CYS A 248 12.39 9.52 -0.53
C CYS A 248 13.62 9.53 0.39
N GLY A 249 14.16 10.71 0.71
CA GLY A 249 15.19 10.86 1.74
C GLY A 249 16.58 10.32 1.37
N GLY A 250 16.87 10.13 0.07
CA GLY A 250 18.18 9.65 -0.41
C GLY A 250 18.09 8.91 -1.74
N LEU A 251 18.04 7.57 -1.70
CA LEU A 251 17.88 6.74 -2.88
C LEU A 251 16.42 6.30 -3.02
N CYS A 252 15.80 6.64 -4.14
CA CYS A 252 14.45 6.17 -4.46
C CYS A 252 14.52 4.79 -5.08
N TRP A 253 14.30 3.77 -4.26
CA TRP A 253 14.31 2.38 -4.69
C TRP A 253 13.05 1.99 -5.46
N ARG A 254 13.23 1.05 -6.41
CA ARG A 254 12.20 0.44 -7.24
C ARG A 254 12.48 -1.06 -7.30
N TYR A 255 11.44 -1.87 -7.15
CA TYR A 255 11.57 -3.32 -7.01
C TYR A 255 10.81 -4.06 -8.10
N TYR A 256 11.36 -5.19 -8.53
CA TYR A 256 10.67 -6.22 -9.30
C TYR A 256 11.06 -7.58 -8.71
N TYR A 257 10.14 -8.25 -8.04
CA TYR A 257 10.34 -9.61 -7.56
C TYR A 257 9.58 -10.58 -8.46
N PHE A 258 10.32 -11.28 -9.31
CA PHE A 258 9.76 -12.25 -10.26
C PHE A 258 9.64 -13.62 -9.60
N MET A 259 8.41 -14.08 -9.43
CA MET A 259 8.10 -15.29 -8.68
C MET A 259 8.03 -16.53 -9.57
N PRO A 260 8.25 -17.73 -8.99
CA PRO A 260 8.14 -19.00 -9.71
C PRO A 260 6.74 -19.30 -10.27
N ASP A 261 5.70 -18.63 -9.78
CA ASP A 261 4.30 -18.79 -10.18
C ASP A 261 3.87 -17.83 -11.31
N GLY A 262 4.84 -17.19 -11.98
CA GLY A 262 4.58 -16.31 -13.12
C GLY A 262 4.01 -14.94 -12.76
N LYS A 263 4.04 -14.56 -11.48
CA LYS A 263 3.69 -13.22 -11.02
C LYS A 263 4.93 -12.36 -10.76
N VAL A 264 4.71 -11.05 -10.71
CA VAL A 264 5.73 -10.08 -10.33
C VAL A 264 5.19 -9.11 -9.28
N TYR A 265 5.97 -8.91 -8.22
CA TYR A 265 5.71 -7.92 -7.17
C TYR A 265 6.55 -6.67 -7.46
N ILE A 266 5.92 -5.49 -7.48
CA ILE A 266 6.53 -4.24 -8.00
C ILE A 266 6.67 -3.13 -6.94
N ARG A 267 6.49 -3.46 -5.67
CA ARG A 267 6.57 -2.55 -4.52
C ARG A 267 7.60 -3.05 -3.49
N GLU A 268 7.82 -2.30 -2.42
CA GLU A 268 8.57 -2.80 -1.27
C GLU A 268 7.68 -3.76 -0.44
N PRO A 269 8.16 -4.94 -0.03
CA PRO A 269 7.43 -5.81 0.89
C PRO A 269 7.41 -5.26 2.32
N GLU A 270 6.24 -4.86 2.81
CA GLU A 270 6.08 -4.25 4.14
C GLU A 270 6.63 -5.10 5.30
N ASN A 271 6.45 -6.43 5.19
CA ASN A 271 6.79 -7.42 6.22
C ASN A 271 7.96 -8.32 5.81
N GLY A 272 8.76 -7.88 4.84
CA GLY A 272 9.84 -8.66 4.26
C GLY A 272 9.41 -9.56 3.09
N LEU A 273 10.41 -10.03 2.34
CA LEU A 273 10.21 -10.74 1.06
C LEU A 273 9.55 -12.12 1.24
N ASP A 274 9.85 -12.82 2.33
CA ASP A 274 9.30 -14.15 2.64
C ASP A 274 7.84 -14.10 3.13
N ALA A 275 7.35 -12.92 3.53
CA ALA A 275 5.96 -12.67 3.91
C ALA A 275 5.11 -12.14 2.75
N VAL A 276 5.65 -12.06 1.53
CA VAL A 276 4.90 -11.62 0.33
C VAL A 276 3.81 -12.65 0.04
N ALA A 277 2.62 -12.39 0.55
CA ALA A 277 1.41 -13.05 0.09
C ALA A 277 0.98 -12.34 -1.18
N CYS A 278 1.05 -13.00 -2.34
CA CYS A 278 0.58 -12.41 -3.59
C CYS A 278 -0.93 -12.21 -3.56
N THR A 279 -1.36 -11.04 -3.08
CA THR A 279 -2.70 -10.54 -3.31
C THR A 279 -2.78 -9.95 -4.73
N PRO A 280 -3.97 -9.92 -5.36
CA PRO A 280 -4.15 -9.29 -6.66
C PRO A 280 -3.79 -7.79 -6.72
N GLU A 281 -3.61 -7.13 -5.56
CA GLU A 281 -3.21 -5.73 -5.46
C GLU A 281 -1.69 -5.57 -5.46
N ASP A 282 -0.97 -6.53 -4.89
CA ASP A 282 0.49 -6.41 -4.67
C ASP A 282 1.32 -7.17 -5.73
N CYS A 283 0.73 -8.18 -6.35
CA CYS A 283 1.33 -8.96 -7.44
C CYS A 283 0.47 -8.89 -8.69
N VAL A 284 1.12 -8.61 -9.81
CA VAL A 284 0.50 -8.66 -11.14
C VAL A 284 1.07 -9.82 -11.95
N THR A 285 0.28 -10.37 -12.85
CA THR A 285 0.83 -11.20 -13.92
C THR A 285 1.69 -10.34 -14.83
N TYR A 286 2.64 -10.92 -15.55
CA TYR A 286 3.40 -10.19 -16.55
C TYR A 286 3.63 -11.03 -17.81
N GLU A 287 3.84 -10.33 -18.91
CA GLU A 287 4.27 -10.91 -20.18
C GLU A 287 5.49 -10.13 -20.68
N ILE A 288 6.49 -10.84 -21.19
CA ILE A 288 7.66 -10.24 -21.83
C ILE A 288 7.64 -10.64 -23.30
N ALA A 289 7.46 -9.65 -24.17
CA ALA A 289 7.42 -9.86 -25.61
C ALA A 289 7.91 -8.60 -26.35
N ASN A 290 8.63 -8.78 -27.46
CA ASN A 290 9.06 -7.68 -28.32
C ASN A 290 9.82 -6.55 -27.59
N GLN A 291 10.72 -6.89 -26.66
CA GLN A 291 11.48 -5.92 -25.84
C GLN A 291 10.58 -5.01 -24.99
N GLU A 292 9.43 -5.53 -24.56
CA GLU A 292 8.47 -4.85 -23.70
C GLU A 292 8.05 -5.80 -22.59
N ILE A 293 7.99 -5.28 -21.36
CA ILE A 293 7.30 -5.94 -20.24
C ILE A 293 5.91 -5.34 -20.12
N ARG A 294 4.90 -6.20 -20.09
CA ARG A 294 3.49 -5.84 -19.90
C ARG A 294 3.03 -6.39 -18.58
N LEU A 295 2.53 -5.51 -17.73
CA LEU A 295 2.01 -5.87 -16.43
C LEU A 295 0.49 -6.07 -16.51
N GLY A 296 -0.05 -6.94 -15.66
CA GLY A 296 -1.48 -7.29 -15.63
C GLY A 296 -2.39 -6.12 -15.27
N ASN A 297 -1.84 -5.03 -14.72
CA ASN A 297 -2.53 -3.77 -14.47
C ASN A 297 -2.66 -2.88 -15.73
N GLY A 298 -2.09 -3.29 -16.87
CA GLY A 298 -2.14 -2.56 -18.14
C GLY A 298 -0.87 -1.76 -18.45
N ASP A 299 0.05 -1.63 -17.49
CA ASP A 299 1.30 -0.90 -17.68
C ASP A 299 2.24 -1.61 -18.65
N LYS A 300 2.97 -0.81 -19.42
CA LYS A 300 3.92 -1.29 -20.43
C LYS A 300 5.19 -0.48 -20.38
N TYR A 301 6.31 -1.19 -20.33
CA TYR A 301 7.63 -0.56 -20.27
C TYR A 301 8.58 -1.23 -21.26
N PRO A 302 9.48 -0.45 -21.90
CA PRO A 302 10.63 -1.01 -22.60
C PRO A 302 11.39 -1.97 -21.68
N TYR A 303 11.78 -3.13 -22.17
CA TYR A 303 12.45 -4.18 -21.43
C TYR A 303 13.68 -4.69 -22.19
N GLU A 304 14.82 -4.71 -21.51
CA GLU A 304 16.08 -5.20 -22.07
C GLU A 304 16.82 -6.03 -21.01
N VAL A 305 17.20 -7.26 -21.36
CA VAL A 305 18.14 -8.06 -20.55
C VAL A 305 19.55 -7.64 -20.90
N LYS A 306 20.30 -7.11 -19.92
CA LYS A 306 21.72 -6.77 -20.08
C LYS A 306 22.61 -7.97 -19.76
N SER A 307 22.26 -8.72 -18.71
CA SER A 307 22.92 -9.96 -18.28
C SER A 307 21.96 -10.80 -17.42
N GLU A 308 22.40 -11.95 -16.91
CA GLU A 308 21.61 -12.75 -15.95
C GLU A 308 21.29 -11.99 -14.65
N SER A 309 22.13 -11.02 -14.27
CA SER A 309 22.01 -10.24 -13.03
C SER A 309 21.60 -8.78 -13.26
N GLU A 310 21.39 -8.36 -14.51
CA GLU A 310 21.09 -6.97 -14.83
C GLU A 310 20.02 -6.89 -15.92
N LEU A 311 18.96 -6.14 -15.63
CA LEU A 311 17.89 -5.83 -16.58
C LEU A 311 17.64 -4.33 -16.61
N LYS A 312 17.10 -3.85 -17.71
CA LYS A 312 16.67 -2.46 -17.86
C LYS A 312 15.18 -2.44 -18.15
N ILE A 313 14.43 -1.75 -17.30
CA ILE A 313 13.00 -1.49 -17.49
C ILE A 313 12.83 0.02 -17.62
N ASN A 314 12.22 0.44 -18.72
CA ASN A 314 12.16 1.84 -19.14
C ASN A 314 13.59 2.43 -19.25
N ASN A 315 13.90 3.45 -18.44
CA ASN A 315 15.22 4.08 -18.40
C ASN A 315 16.03 3.74 -17.14
N LEU A 316 15.52 2.85 -16.28
CA LEU A 316 16.19 2.47 -15.04
C LEU A 316 16.82 1.07 -15.16
N THR A 317 18.06 0.96 -14.71
CA THR A 317 18.77 -0.32 -14.58
C THR A 317 18.46 -0.94 -13.23
N TYR A 318 18.10 -2.22 -13.24
CA TYR A 318 17.83 -3.01 -12.05
C TYR A 318 18.87 -4.14 -11.96
N ARG A 319 19.41 -4.32 -10.75
CA ARG A 319 20.34 -5.39 -10.43
C ARG A 319 19.63 -6.48 -9.66
N LYS A 320 19.96 -7.73 -9.96
CA LYS A 320 19.50 -8.89 -9.21
C LYS A 320 20.08 -8.83 -7.80
N ILE A 321 19.22 -8.87 -6.81
CA ILE A 321 19.59 -8.87 -5.40
C ILE A 321 19.88 -10.30 -4.96
N PRO A 322 21.08 -10.60 -4.45
CA PRO A 322 21.40 -11.90 -3.88
C PRO A 322 20.55 -12.20 -2.63
N VAL A 323 20.29 -13.48 -2.41
CA VAL A 323 19.63 -13.94 -1.17
C VAL A 323 20.59 -13.72 0.00
N SER A 324 20.09 -13.16 1.10
CA SER A 324 20.88 -12.77 2.27
C SER A 324 20.83 -13.79 3.41
N ASP A 325 20.53 -15.06 3.10
CA ASP A 325 20.45 -16.13 4.10
C ASP A 325 21.77 -16.29 4.88
N GLY A 326 21.65 -16.32 6.22
CA GLY A 326 22.78 -16.55 7.10
C GLY A 326 23.75 -15.36 7.24
N VAL A 327 23.45 -14.20 6.65
CA VAL A 327 24.20 -12.97 6.88
C VAL A 327 24.20 -12.63 8.36
N LYS A 328 25.38 -12.28 8.89
CA LYS A 328 25.58 -11.78 10.25
C LYS A 328 26.15 -10.38 10.15
N LEU A 329 25.40 -9.43 10.69
CA LEU A 329 25.77 -8.02 10.71
C LEU A 329 26.67 -7.74 11.90
N GLU A 330 27.63 -6.84 11.70
CA GLU A 330 28.56 -6.39 12.73
C GLU A 330 28.93 -4.94 12.47
N GLY A 331 28.90 -4.13 13.52
CA GLY A 331 29.30 -2.73 13.43
C GLY A 331 28.14 -1.76 13.57
N GLU A 332 28.46 -0.50 13.39
CA GLU A 332 27.53 0.62 13.51
C GLU A 332 27.13 1.10 12.10
N TYR A 333 25.83 1.22 11.91
CA TYR A 333 25.20 1.58 10.65
C TYR A 333 24.28 2.78 10.89
N ARG A 334 24.51 3.85 10.15
CA ARG A 334 23.79 5.11 10.27
C ARG A 334 22.99 5.35 9.00
N SER A 335 21.73 5.68 9.16
CA SER A 335 20.89 6.26 8.11
C SER A 335 20.61 7.70 8.48
N PHE A 336 20.84 8.61 7.54
CA PHE A 336 20.54 10.03 7.70
C PHE A 336 19.63 10.47 6.56
N SER A 337 18.56 11.17 6.90
CA SER A 337 17.64 11.74 5.92
C SER A 337 17.49 13.22 6.19
N TYR A 338 17.35 13.99 5.12
CA TYR A 338 17.06 15.42 5.19
C TYR A 338 16.02 15.80 4.13
N ALA A 339 15.11 16.69 4.50
CA ALA A 339 14.16 17.32 3.59
C ALA A 339 14.21 18.83 3.81
N GLY A 340 14.80 19.53 2.85
CA GLY A 340 14.94 20.99 2.87
C GLY A 340 13.82 21.68 2.10
N ASN A 341 13.44 22.87 2.54
CA ASN A 341 12.62 23.80 1.77
C ASN A 341 13.52 24.80 1.03
N GLY A 342 12.97 25.47 0.00
CA GLY A 342 13.70 26.47 -0.78
C GLY A 342 14.05 27.76 -0.02
N SER A 343 13.77 27.82 1.29
CA SER A 343 14.06 28.95 2.17
C SER A 343 15.21 28.68 3.14
N GLY A 344 15.96 27.58 2.95
CA GLY A 344 17.14 27.30 3.76
C GLY A 344 16.82 26.73 5.15
N GLY A 345 15.63 26.19 5.35
CA GLY A 345 15.27 25.39 6.52
C GLY A 345 14.78 24.00 6.11
N GLY A 346 14.63 23.09 7.04
CA GLY A 346 14.10 21.76 6.76
C GLY A 346 14.08 20.86 7.96
N VAL A 347 13.90 19.57 7.71
CA VAL A 347 14.01 18.53 8.73
C VAL A 347 15.12 17.56 8.43
N ALA A 348 15.75 17.08 9.48
CA ALA A 348 16.75 16.03 9.46
C ALA A 348 16.35 14.94 10.43
N SER A 349 16.68 13.71 10.08
CA SER A 349 16.49 12.56 10.96
C SER A 349 17.63 11.59 10.82
N GLU A 350 17.89 10.88 11.91
CA GLU A 350 18.90 9.86 11.98
C GLU A 350 18.33 8.58 12.58
N SER A 351 18.71 7.45 12.00
CA SER A 351 18.57 6.14 12.61
C SER A 351 19.94 5.48 12.72
N LEU A 352 20.28 5.08 13.94
CA LEU A 352 21.51 4.36 14.24
C LEU A 352 21.18 2.92 14.64
N PHE A 353 21.89 1.96 14.07
CA PHE A 353 21.88 0.58 14.51
C PHE A 353 23.30 0.07 14.74
N THR A 354 23.54 -0.54 15.89
CA THR A 354 24.74 -1.33 16.16
C THR A 354 24.37 -2.81 16.15
N PHE A 355 24.84 -3.56 15.16
CA PHE A 355 24.62 -5.00 15.07
C PHE A 355 25.82 -5.79 15.60
N ARG A 356 25.56 -6.99 16.12
CA ARG A 356 26.58 -7.93 16.59
C ARG A 356 26.39 -9.30 15.92
N LYS A 357 27.48 -10.02 15.68
CA LYS A 357 27.45 -11.35 15.03
C LYS A 357 26.67 -12.41 15.80
N ASP A 358 26.49 -12.21 17.11
CA ASP A 358 25.68 -13.10 17.95
C ASP A 358 24.18 -13.01 17.70
N GLY A 359 23.73 -12.08 16.85
CA GLY A 359 22.32 -11.86 16.54
C GLY A 359 21.65 -10.84 17.46
N THR A 360 22.41 -10.03 18.20
CA THR A 360 21.86 -8.91 18.97
C THR A 360 22.06 -7.58 18.25
N PHE A 361 21.18 -6.61 18.54
CA PHE A 361 21.33 -5.24 18.07
C PHE A 361 20.96 -4.24 19.16
N SER A 362 21.47 -3.02 19.02
CA SER A 362 20.95 -1.82 19.69
C SER A 362 20.67 -0.76 18.63
N GLY A 363 19.66 0.07 18.82
CA GLY A 363 19.36 1.16 17.92
C GLY A 363 18.84 2.39 18.66
N SER A 364 19.20 3.55 18.13
CA SER A 364 18.78 4.86 18.60
C SER A 364 18.48 5.73 17.39
N GLY A 365 18.03 6.95 17.59
CA GLY A 365 17.80 7.88 16.50
C GLY A 365 17.32 9.22 17.02
N TRP A 366 17.27 10.19 16.13
CA TRP A 366 16.71 11.50 16.44
C TRP A 366 16.03 12.06 15.20
N ALA A 367 15.13 13.00 15.41
CA ALA A 367 14.59 13.84 14.35
C ALA A 367 14.54 15.28 14.86
N GLY A 368 14.72 16.23 13.94
CA GLY A 368 14.91 17.63 14.28
C GLY A 368 14.75 18.56 13.09
N ALA A 369 14.58 19.84 13.38
CA ALA A 369 14.59 20.88 12.37
C ALA A 369 16.03 21.36 12.12
N PHE A 370 16.39 21.67 10.89
CA PHE A 370 17.66 22.32 10.55
C PHE A 370 17.45 23.65 9.84
N THR A 371 18.44 24.53 9.97
CA THR A 371 18.60 25.73 9.16
C THR A 371 19.97 25.70 8.48
N ASP A 372 20.05 26.15 7.23
CA ASP A 372 21.30 26.25 6.48
C ASP A 372 22.06 27.55 6.78
N GLY A 373 21.39 28.51 7.42
CA GLY A 373 21.95 29.80 7.82
C GLY A 373 22.34 30.69 6.65
N SER A 374 21.81 30.43 5.45
CA SER A 374 22.13 31.18 4.24
C SER A 374 21.59 32.61 4.28
N ASP A 375 22.32 33.55 3.66
CA ASP A 375 21.92 34.96 3.53
C ASP A 375 20.67 35.15 2.63
N THR A 376 20.24 34.10 1.93
CA THR A 376 19.10 34.11 1.00
C THR A 376 18.04 33.10 1.44
N GLY A 377 17.33 33.43 2.52
CA GLY A 377 16.22 32.61 3.05
C GLY A 377 16.38 32.22 4.51
N GLY A 378 17.63 32.08 4.98
CA GLY A 378 17.96 31.84 6.38
C GLY A 378 18.07 33.12 7.22
N ASP A 379 18.37 32.96 8.51
CA ASP A 379 18.48 34.06 9.50
C ASP A 379 19.90 34.63 9.64
N GLY A 380 20.85 34.15 8.84
CA GLY A 380 22.27 34.54 8.91
C GLY A 380 22.98 34.08 10.18
N SER A 381 22.42 33.13 10.95
CA SER A 381 23.01 32.62 12.19
C SER A 381 24.01 31.46 11.99
N GLY A 382 24.17 30.98 10.76
CA GLY A 382 24.93 29.78 10.42
C GLY A 382 24.07 28.51 10.44
N SER A 383 24.61 27.38 9.98
CA SER A 383 23.85 26.13 9.97
C SER A 383 23.61 25.63 11.40
N SER A 384 22.37 25.28 11.71
CA SER A 384 21.96 24.75 13.02
C SER A 384 21.03 23.55 12.85
N THR A 385 21.05 22.63 13.81
CA THR A 385 20.10 21.52 13.91
C THR A 385 19.55 21.50 15.32
N VAL A 386 18.23 21.59 15.46
CA VAL A 386 17.50 21.49 16.72
C VAL A 386 16.84 20.13 16.76
N VAL A 387 17.35 19.26 17.65
CA VAL A 387 16.75 17.95 17.91
C VAL A 387 15.41 18.17 18.61
N SER A 388 14.33 17.73 17.98
CA SER A 388 12.96 17.86 18.50
C SER A 388 12.44 16.55 19.09
N SER A 389 13.02 15.42 18.69
CA SER A 389 12.71 14.11 19.28
C SER A 389 13.95 13.22 19.26
N GLU A 390 14.11 12.44 20.32
CA GLU A 390 15.12 11.40 20.43
C GLU A 390 14.43 10.06 20.67
N ARG A 391 14.77 9.06 19.86
CA ARG A 391 14.44 7.67 20.15
C ARG A 391 15.50 7.12 21.09
N GLU A 392 15.11 6.88 22.33
CA GLU A 392 15.96 6.22 23.32
C GLU A 392 16.51 4.88 22.79
N ALA A 393 17.70 4.52 23.26
CA ALA A 393 18.38 3.31 22.83
C ALA A 393 17.53 2.07 23.16
N ALA A 394 16.97 1.46 22.12
CA ALA A 394 16.26 0.19 22.19
C ALA A 394 17.20 -0.95 21.78
N ALA A 395 17.09 -2.10 22.44
CA ALA A 395 17.92 -3.26 22.15
C ALA A 395 17.06 -4.50 21.93
N GLY A 396 17.63 -5.49 21.24
CA GLY A 396 16.92 -6.70 20.92
C GLY A 396 17.77 -7.72 20.19
N THR A 397 17.10 -8.67 19.55
CA THR A 397 17.71 -9.68 18.68
C THR A 397 17.26 -9.49 17.25
N TYR A 398 18.11 -9.84 16.29
CA TYR A 398 17.78 -9.86 14.88
C TYR A 398 18.04 -11.24 14.26
N ALA A 399 17.25 -11.55 13.24
CA ALA A 399 17.47 -12.70 12.38
C ALA A 399 17.27 -12.28 10.92
N ILE A 400 18.06 -12.86 10.02
CA ILE A 400 17.93 -12.64 8.58
C ILE A 400 17.62 -13.98 7.92
N GLN A 401 16.54 -14.01 7.15
CA GLN A 401 16.12 -15.15 6.35
C GLN A 401 15.63 -14.64 4.99
N GLY A 402 16.12 -15.24 3.92
CA GLY A 402 15.92 -14.79 2.56
C GLY A 402 16.46 -13.36 2.38
N ASN A 403 15.56 -12.44 2.08
CA ASN A 403 15.82 -11.00 2.04
C ASN A 403 14.90 -10.29 3.03
N THR A 404 14.71 -10.89 4.20
CA THR A 404 13.93 -10.32 5.29
C THR A 404 14.79 -10.26 6.53
N ILE A 405 14.83 -9.09 7.17
CA ILE A 405 15.32 -8.94 8.53
C ILE A 405 14.12 -8.90 9.48
N GLU A 406 14.17 -9.69 10.53
CA GLU A 406 13.27 -9.60 11.69
C GLU A 406 14.05 -8.98 12.85
N LEU A 407 13.54 -7.89 13.41
CA LEU A 407 14.00 -7.24 14.63
C LEU A 407 13.00 -7.56 15.74
N VAL A 408 13.47 -8.20 16.81
CA VAL A 408 12.69 -8.50 18.01
C VAL A 408 13.25 -7.66 19.15
N TYR A 409 12.50 -6.65 19.57
CA TYR A 409 12.88 -5.73 20.64
C TYR A 409 12.67 -6.36 22.02
N SER A 410 13.35 -5.80 23.03
CA SER A 410 13.31 -6.31 24.41
C SER A 410 11.93 -6.24 25.07
N ASP A 411 11.06 -5.37 24.58
CA ASP A 411 9.64 -5.26 24.97
C ASP A 411 8.74 -6.34 24.32
N GLY A 412 9.30 -7.15 23.43
CA GLY A 412 8.59 -8.18 22.67
C GLY A 412 8.06 -7.71 21.31
N THR A 413 8.20 -6.43 20.96
CA THR A 413 7.80 -5.88 19.68
C THR A 413 8.60 -6.54 18.55
N LYS A 414 7.91 -6.93 17.48
CA LYS A 414 8.54 -7.54 16.29
C LYS A 414 8.33 -6.67 15.07
N VAL A 415 9.41 -6.39 14.36
CA VAL A 415 9.40 -5.64 13.11
C VAL A 415 10.09 -6.47 12.04
N ARG A 416 9.44 -6.63 10.89
CA ARG A 416 10.00 -7.35 9.75
C ARG A 416 10.11 -6.39 8.57
N LYS A 417 11.24 -6.42 7.86
CA LYS A 417 11.51 -5.52 6.73
C LYS A 417 12.24 -6.23 5.62
N LEU A 418 12.07 -5.75 4.38
CA LEU A 418 12.94 -6.12 3.28
C LEU A 418 14.40 -5.83 3.67
N PHE A 419 15.30 -6.75 3.37
CA PHE A 419 16.71 -6.66 3.68
C PHE A 419 17.57 -7.09 2.51
N PHE A 420 18.56 -6.28 2.18
CA PHE A 420 19.66 -6.68 1.32
C PHE A 420 20.87 -5.77 1.52
N LEU A 421 21.99 -6.18 0.93
CA LEU A 421 23.23 -5.42 0.88
C LEU A 421 23.42 -4.91 -0.56
N PRO A 422 23.11 -3.63 -0.85
CA PRO A 422 23.39 -3.05 -2.15
C PRO A 422 24.87 -3.17 -2.53
N GLU A 423 25.17 -3.66 -3.73
CA GLU A 423 26.53 -3.57 -4.27
C GLU A 423 26.80 -2.11 -4.68
N HIS A 424 27.51 -1.35 -3.85
CA HIS A 424 28.00 -0.01 -4.17
C HIS A 424 29.53 0.05 -4.12
N PRO A 425 30.22 0.58 -5.15
CA PRO A 425 31.67 0.72 -5.10
C PRO A 425 32.10 1.62 -3.94
N GLY A 426 32.94 1.10 -3.05
CA GLY A 426 33.61 1.89 -2.01
C GLY A 426 32.81 2.18 -0.74
N THR A 427 31.61 1.61 -0.57
CA THR A 427 30.81 1.83 0.66
C THR A 427 30.11 0.54 1.07
N GLU A 428 30.20 0.18 2.35
CA GLU A 428 29.36 -0.85 2.93
C GLU A 428 27.98 -0.25 3.22
N MET A 429 27.01 -0.61 2.37
CA MET A 429 25.62 -0.18 2.50
C MET A 429 24.74 -1.35 2.90
N LEU A 430 23.79 -1.06 3.77
CA LEU A 430 22.75 -1.96 4.22
C LEU A 430 21.40 -1.30 3.90
N HIS A 431 20.48 -2.07 3.33
CA HIS A 431 19.12 -1.62 3.07
C HIS A 431 18.17 -2.38 3.99
N ILE A 432 17.45 -1.67 4.85
CA ILE A 432 16.41 -2.23 5.74
C ILE A 432 15.11 -1.45 5.52
N GLY A 433 14.20 -2.08 4.78
CA GLY A 433 13.00 -1.42 4.26
C GLY A 433 13.37 -0.13 3.51
N GLY A 434 12.52 0.89 3.57
CA GLY A 434 12.76 2.17 2.91
C GLY A 434 13.96 3.01 3.40
N LEU A 435 14.89 2.45 4.18
CA LEU A 435 16.06 3.16 4.69
C LEU A 435 17.37 2.48 4.25
N ASP A 436 18.29 3.31 3.77
CA ASP A 436 19.68 2.93 3.51
C ASP A 436 20.55 3.37 4.68
N PHE A 437 21.40 2.46 5.15
CA PHE A 437 22.37 2.70 6.19
C PHE A 437 23.77 2.45 5.65
N THR A 438 24.71 3.27 6.09
CA THR A 438 26.13 3.12 5.77
C THR A 438 26.94 3.01 7.05
N THR A 439 28.11 2.40 6.97
CA THR A 439 29.10 2.51 8.04
C THR A 439 29.70 3.92 8.03
N ASP A 440 30.06 4.46 9.19
CA ASP A 440 30.81 5.71 9.29
C ASP A 440 32.28 5.43 8.85
N GLU A 441 32.54 5.37 7.53
CA GLU A 441 33.89 5.41 6.97
C GLU A 441 34.02 6.47 5.86
N GLU A 442 34.64 7.58 6.28
CA GLU A 442 35.25 8.74 5.57
C GLU A 442 34.38 9.86 4.97
#